data_AF-A0A7V3RPL1-F1
#
_entry.id   AF-A0A7V3RPL1-F1
#
_cell.length_a   1.000
_cell.length_b   1.000
_cell.length_c   1.000
_cell.angle_alpha   90.00
_cell.angle_beta   90.00
_cell.angle_gamma   90.00
#
_symmetry.space_group_name_H-M   'P 1'
#
loop_
_entity.id
_entity.type
_entity.pdbx_description
1 polymer ?
#
loop_
_entity_poly.entity_id
_entity_poly.type
_entity_poly.pdbx_seq_one_letter_code
_entity_poly.pdbx_strand_id
1 'polypeptide(L)'
;NDTFTLTVNGHASGPIVLAAGTYTPQQLAQQVQSAINADAQLDGQQVTVGVNSSGQLVLTSQAYGSNSNVAIGSGDALASLGFTGSESGTGQDVAGYFLVNGIREPATGKGQILTGDATNTYTAGLVVSSSLTPAQITSTPEGSITVTQGIAAQLNNVLNQMLDPVSGQLTVLQQSLQTQASNIGQSITRLQQSMQLQQTQLLQEFVQMESNLAAIQSASNALGASLTGFTSTSSGSSGSGSNGTTLG
;
A
#
# COMPACT_ATOMS: atom_id res chain seq x y z
N ASN A 1 22.37 41.01 -49.60
CA ASN A 1 22.26 39.97 -48.56
C ASN A 1 20.83 39.94 -48.14
N ASP A 2 20.21 38.78 -48.31
CA ASP A 2 18.81 38.61 -47.95
C ASP A 2 18.74 38.29 -46.46
N THR A 3 17.70 38.77 -45.82
CA THR A 3 17.49 38.69 -44.37
C THR A 3 16.11 38.18 -44.04
N PHE A 4 15.99 37.56 -42.86
CA PHE A 4 14.70 37.24 -42.26
C PHE A 4 14.82 37.16 -40.74
N THR A 5 13.70 37.21 -40.05
CA THR A 5 13.62 36.99 -38.61
C THR A 5 12.82 35.73 -38.32
N LEU A 6 12.99 35.16 -37.13
CA LEU A 6 12.17 34.08 -36.61
C LEU A 6 12.05 34.17 -35.09
N THR A 7 11.12 33.41 -34.52
CA THR A 7 11.04 33.16 -33.08
C THR A 7 11.28 31.68 -32.82
N VAL A 8 12.13 31.36 -31.84
CA VAL A 8 12.41 29.99 -31.40
C VAL A 8 12.15 29.88 -29.90
N ASN A 9 11.27 28.98 -29.50
CA ASN A 9 10.90 28.70 -28.11
C ASN A 9 10.53 29.99 -27.32
N GLY A 10 9.91 30.96 -28.00
CA GLY A 10 9.52 32.26 -27.43
C GLY A 10 10.58 33.37 -27.52
N HIS A 11 11.78 33.09 -28.02
CA HIS A 11 12.85 34.06 -28.22
C HIS A 11 12.88 34.55 -29.67
N ALA A 12 12.73 35.85 -29.87
CA ALA A 12 12.84 36.46 -31.20
C ALA A 12 14.32 36.64 -31.58
N SER A 13 14.67 36.24 -32.80
CA SER A 13 16.01 36.47 -33.36
C SER A 13 16.21 37.93 -33.73
N GLY A 14 17.47 38.31 -33.94
CA GLY A 14 17.80 39.47 -34.76
C GLY A 14 17.53 39.22 -36.25
N PRO A 15 17.86 40.19 -37.12
CA PRO A 15 17.89 39.97 -38.55
C PRO A 15 18.94 38.91 -38.90
N ILE A 16 18.50 37.72 -39.29
CA ILE A 16 19.35 36.65 -39.76
C ILE A 16 19.81 37.00 -41.16
N VAL A 17 21.12 37.15 -41.35
CA VAL A 17 21.72 37.52 -42.64
C VAL A 17 22.22 36.28 -43.36
N LEU A 18 21.74 36.06 -44.58
CA LEU A 18 22.22 34.98 -45.44
C LEU A 18 23.31 35.52 -46.39
N ALA A 19 24.42 34.79 -46.48
CA ALA A 19 25.47 35.09 -47.43
C ALA A 19 24.95 34.87 -48.86
N ALA A 20 25.17 35.84 -49.75
CA ALA A 20 24.81 35.68 -51.15
C ALA A 20 25.65 34.56 -51.80
N GLY A 21 25.00 33.69 -52.58
CA GLY A 21 25.68 32.58 -53.24
C GLY A 21 24.71 31.66 -53.97
N THR A 22 25.27 30.72 -54.73
CA THR A 22 24.51 29.62 -55.33
C THR A 22 24.64 28.40 -54.43
N TYR A 23 23.52 27.92 -53.92
CA TYR A 23 23.48 26.80 -52.98
C TYR A 23 22.69 25.64 -53.60
N THR A 24 23.14 24.41 -53.36
CA THR A 24 22.22 23.27 -53.40
C THR A 24 21.22 23.36 -52.25
N PRO A 25 20.06 22.69 -52.30
CA PRO A 25 19.09 22.73 -51.20
C PRO A 25 19.71 22.37 -49.83
N GLN A 26 20.59 21.37 -49.80
CA GLN A 26 21.27 20.93 -48.57
C GLN A 26 22.29 21.97 -48.08
N GLN A 27 23.03 22.61 -48.98
CA GLN A 27 23.94 23.70 -48.61
C GLN A 27 23.17 24.92 -48.08
N LEU A 28 22.01 25.22 -48.68
CA LEU A 28 21.14 26.29 -48.20
C LEU A 28 20.63 25.99 -46.80
N ALA A 29 20.16 24.76 -46.54
CA ALA A 29 19.73 24.35 -45.21
C ALA A 29 20.85 24.50 -44.16
N GLN A 30 22.07 24.06 -44.48
CA GLN A 30 23.23 24.23 -43.59
C GLN A 30 23.58 25.70 -43.35
N GLN A 31 23.51 26.54 -44.38
CA GLN A 31 23.76 27.97 -44.28
C GLN A 31 22.71 28.64 -43.39
N VAL A 32 21.43 28.32 -43.58
CA VAL A 32 20.32 28.84 -42.77
C VAL A 32 20.47 28.37 -41.33
N GLN A 33 20.78 27.09 -41.09
CA GLN A 33 21.01 26.55 -39.75
C GLN A 33 22.15 27.28 -39.03
N SER A 34 23.28 27.46 -39.70
CA SER A 34 24.44 28.14 -39.14
C SER A 34 24.12 29.60 -38.80
N ALA A 35 23.40 30.30 -39.69
CA ALA A 35 23.03 31.70 -39.49
C ALA A 35 22.05 31.88 -38.31
N ILE A 36 21.05 30.99 -38.19
CA ILE A 36 20.11 30.99 -37.06
C ILE A 36 20.85 30.70 -35.75
N ASN A 37 21.63 29.62 -35.70
CA ASN A 37 22.27 29.18 -34.45
C ASN A 37 23.44 30.08 -34.01
N ALA A 38 23.90 30.99 -34.86
CA ALA A 38 24.87 32.03 -34.53
C ALA A 38 24.23 33.30 -33.94
N ASP A 39 22.90 33.45 -34.00
CA ASP A 39 22.20 34.62 -33.49
C ASP A 39 22.18 34.63 -31.95
N ALA A 40 22.77 35.68 -31.37
CA ALA A 40 22.88 35.81 -29.92
C ALA A 40 21.54 36.16 -29.24
N GLN A 41 20.55 36.69 -29.97
CA GLN A 41 19.24 37.05 -29.38
C GLN A 41 18.37 35.81 -29.13
N LEU A 42 18.68 34.70 -29.78
CA LEU A 42 18.08 33.40 -29.50
C LEU A 42 18.56 32.77 -28.19
N ASP A 43 19.48 33.37 -27.43
CA ASP A 43 19.89 32.93 -26.08
C ASP A 43 20.22 31.42 -25.98
N GLY A 44 20.93 30.91 -26.99
CA GLY A 44 21.31 29.50 -27.07
C GLY A 44 20.21 28.53 -27.50
N GLN A 45 19.02 29.01 -27.87
CA GLN A 45 18.00 28.18 -28.52
C GLN A 45 18.49 27.74 -29.91
N GLN A 46 18.60 26.43 -30.10
CA GLN A 46 19.13 25.86 -31.34
C GLN A 46 18.02 25.27 -32.21
N VAL A 47 18.23 25.38 -33.53
CA VAL A 47 17.37 24.82 -34.57
C VAL A 47 18.21 23.88 -35.44
N THR A 48 17.59 22.80 -35.88
CA THR A 48 18.07 21.93 -36.96
C THR A 48 17.29 22.27 -38.23
N VAL A 49 17.99 22.49 -39.33
CA VAL A 49 17.36 22.81 -40.63
C VAL A 49 17.65 21.67 -41.60
N GLY A 50 16.58 21.08 -42.13
CA GLY A 50 16.63 20.01 -43.13
C GLY A 50 15.92 20.40 -44.42
N VAL A 51 15.96 19.48 -45.38
CA VAL A 51 15.19 19.55 -46.62
C VAL A 51 14.28 18.33 -46.68
N ASN A 52 12.98 18.53 -46.88
CA ASN A 52 12.03 17.41 -47.01
C ASN A 52 12.08 16.78 -48.42
N SER A 53 11.34 15.69 -48.61
CA SER A 53 11.26 14.98 -49.90
C SER A 53 10.71 15.83 -51.06
N SER A 54 10.04 16.94 -50.76
CA SER A 54 9.52 17.91 -51.73
C SER A 54 10.49 19.07 -52.00
N GLY A 55 11.69 19.05 -51.42
CA GLY A 55 12.70 20.09 -51.61
C GLY A 55 12.52 21.34 -50.75
N GLN A 56 11.59 21.35 -49.79
CA GLN A 56 11.31 22.49 -48.92
C GLN A 56 12.17 22.45 -47.66
N LEU A 57 12.55 23.63 -47.16
CA LEU A 57 13.24 23.76 -45.88
C LEU A 57 12.30 23.40 -44.72
N VAL A 58 12.81 22.63 -43.78
CA VAL A 58 12.12 22.28 -42.53
C VAL A 58 13.00 22.72 -41.37
N LEU A 59 12.48 23.63 -40.56
CA LEU A 59 13.14 24.10 -39.35
C LEU A 59 12.53 23.39 -38.15
N THR A 60 13.38 22.76 -37.35
CA THR A 60 12.96 22.01 -36.16
C THR A 60 13.75 22.52 -34.97
N SER A 61 13.07 23.06 -33.96
CA SER A 61 13.70 23.40 -32.67
C SER A 61 14.28 22.12 -32.04
N GLN A 62 15.47 22.23 -31.43
CA GLN A 62 16.07 21.12 -30.68
C GLN A 62 15.42 20.92 -29.30
N ALA A 63 14.55 21.84 -28.86
CA ALA A 63 13.74 21.64 -27.66
C ALA A 63 12.61 20.64 -27.92
N TYR A 64 12.10 20.05 -26.84
CA TYR A 64 10.99 19.11 -26.87
C TYR A 64 9.79 19.61 -26.06
N GLY A 65 8.62 19.09 -26.39
CA GLY A 65 7.40 19.39 -25.67
C GLY A 65 6.66 20.62 -26.17
N SER A 66 5.65 21.02 -25.40
CA SER A 66 4.79 22.18 -25.70
C SER A 66 5.55 23.51 -25.72
N ASN A 67 6.70 23.59 -25.05
CA ASN A 67 7.58 24.77 -25.07
C ASN A 67 8.46 24.86 -26.34
N SER A 68 8.54 23.79 -27.13
CA SER A 68 9.27 23.80 -28.39
C SER A 68 8.45 24.51 -29.45
N ASN A 69 8.96 25.60 -30.01
CA ASN A 69 8.26 26.36 -31.04
C ASN A 69 9.26 26.96 -32.04
N VAL A 70 8.87 27.00 -33.31
CA VAL A 70 9.53 27.80 -34.34
C VAL A 70 8.45 28.55 -35.09
N ALA A 71 8.58 29.87 -35.19
CA ALA A 71 7.68 30.71 -35.99
C ALA A 71 8.51 31.60 -36.91
N ILE A 72 8.23 31.55 -38.21
CA ILE A 72 8.89 32.39 -39.20
C ILE A 72 8.37 33.83 -39.06
N GLY A 73 9.29 34.78 -39.01
CA GLY A 73 9.00 36.20 -38.95
C GLY A 73 8.94 36.84 -40.33
N SER A 74 9.51 38.04 -40.45
CA SER A 74 9.49 38.85 -41.66
C SER A 74 10.87 38.94 -42.31
N GLY A 75 10.92 39.18 -43.61
CA GLY A 75 12.19 39.38 -44.32
C GLY A 75 12.05 39.38 -45.84
N ASP A 76 13.08 39.87 -46.52
CA ASP A 76 13.20 39.80 -47.98
C ASP A 76 13.68 38.42 -48.46
N ALA A 77 14.30 37.61 -47.58
CA ALA A 77 14.70 36.24 -47.91
C ALA A 77 13.54 35.25 -47.98
N LEU A 78 12.36 35.57 -47.43
CA LEU A 78 11.30 34.58 -47.18
C LEU A 78 10.84 33.85 -48.45
N ALA A 79 10.51 34.60 -49.51
CA ALA A 79 10.05 34.02 -50.77
C ALA A 79 11.10 33.09 -51.39
N SER A 80 12.38 33.48 -51.31
CA SER A 80 13.51 32.67 -51.79
C SER A 80 13.73 31.39 -50.96
N LEU A 81 13.38 31.42 -49.68
CA LEU A 81 13.44 30.27 -48.77
C LEU A 81 12.17 29.39 -48.82
N GLY A 82 11.14 29.82 -49.56
CA GLY A 82 9.86 29.12 -49.66
C GLY A 82 8.90 29.38 -48.50
N PHE A 83 9.09 30.48 -47.76
CA PHE A 83 8.21 30.92 -46.67
C PHE A 83 7.35 32.12 -47.08
N THR A 84 6.22 32.24 -46.40
CA THR A 84 5.24 33.34 -46.54
C THR A 84 5.23 34.27 -45.31
N GLY A 85 5.92 33.89 -44.23
CA GLY A 85 6.03 34.68 -42.99
C GLY A 85 4.91 34.42 -41.99
N SER A 86 4.13 33.36 -42.19
CA SER A 86 3.05 32.93 -41.27
C SER A 86 3.23 31.50 -40.77
N GLU A 87 4.29 30.82 -41.22
CA GLU A 87 4.60 29.45 -40.85
C GLU A 87 4.99 29.38 -39.39
N SER A 88 4.38 28.43 -38.67
CA SER A 88 4.79 28.09 -37.31
C SER A 88 4.63 26.60 -37.06
N GLY A 89 5.47 26.08 -36.17
CA GLY A 89 5.42 24.71 -35.68
C GLY A 89 5.59 24.72 -34.17
N THR A 90 4.76 23.95 -33.48
CA THR A 90 4.84 23.78 -32.02
C THR A 90 4.98 22.30 -31.71
N GLY A 91 5.90 21.98 -30.81
CA GLY A 91 6.08 20.64 -30.27
C GLY A 91 4.91 20.23 -29.39
N GLN A 92 4.86 18.93 -29.10
CA GLN A 92 3.89 18.36 -28.18
C GLN A 92 4.63 17.56 -27.12
N ASP A 93 4.10 17.58 -25.90
CA ASP A 93 4.60 16.72 -24.84
C ASP A 93 4.25 15.26 -25.16
N VAL A 94 5.12 14.33 -24.74
CA VAL A 94 4.85 12.90 -24.85
C VAL A 94 3.58 12.56 -24.08
N ALA A 95 2.59 11.99 -24.75
CA ALA A 95 1.37 11.50 -24.12
C ALA A 95 1.37 9.96 -24.10
N GLY A 96 0.94 9.36 -22.99
CA GLY A 96 0.93 7.91 -22.88
C GLY A 96 0.43 7.39 -21.53
N TYR A 97 0.56 6.10 -21.35
CA TYR A 97 0.21 5.37 -20.12
C TYR A 97 1.17 4.21 -19.92
N PHE A 98 1.30 3.73 -18.69
CA PHE A 98 1.99 2.49 -18.39
C PHE A 98 0.99 1.33 -18.34
N LEU A 99 1.43 0.14 -18.76
CA LEU A 99 0.61 -1.05 -18.71
C LEU A 99 1.36 -2.11 -17.90
N VAL A 100 0.86 -2.36 -16.69
CA VAL A 100 1.49 -3.27 -15.72
C VAL A 100 0.48 -4.35 -15.36
N ASN A 101 0.82 -5.62 -15.60
CA ASN A 101 -0.06 -6.76 -15.33
C ASN A 101 -1.46 -6.64 -15.96
N GLY A 102 -1.57 -6.00 -17.13
CA GLY A 102 -2.85 -5.75 -17.80
C GLY A 102 -3.62 -4.52 -17.32
N ILE A 103 -3.14 -3.83 -16.28
CA ILE A 103 -3.75 -2.62 -15.73
C ILE A 103 -3.12 -1.40 -16.39
N ARG A 104 -3.96 -0.51 -16.92
CA ARG A 104 -3.55 0.79 -17.46
C ARG A 104 -3.38 1.77 -16.31
N GLU A 105 -2.19 2.32 -16.16
CA GLU A 105 -1.87 3.36 -15.20
C GLU A 105 -1.55 4.67 -15.94
N PRO A 106 -2.22 5.79 -15.59
CA PRO A 106 -2.03 7.07 -16.26
C PRO A 106 -0.62 7.63 -16.03
N ALA A 107 -0.17 8.45 -16.98
CA ALA A 107 1.12 9.10 -16.89
C ALA A 107 1.05 10.53 -17.42
N THR A 108 1.83 11.40 -16.81
CA THR A 108 1.97 12.81 -17.15
C THR A 108 3.22 13.04 -17.99
N GLY A 109 3.04 13.64 -19.17
CA GLY A 109 4.10 14.01 -20.09
C GLY A 109 4.62 15.42 -19.90
N LYS A 110 5.94 15.61 -20.00
CA LYS A 110 6.60 16.90 -20.14
C LYS A 110 7.82 16.77 -21.05
N GLY A 111 7.79 17.40 -22.23
CA GLY A 111 8.82 17.20 -23.24
C GLY A 111 8.89 15.74 -23.65
N GLN A 112 10.07 15.14 -23.50
CA GLN A 112 10.30 13.71 -23.74
C GLN A 112 10.01 12.84 -22.52
N ILE A 113 9.77 13.44 -21.35
CA ILE A 113 9.67 12.71 -20.10
C ILE A 113 8.21 12.33 -19.84
N LEU A 114 7.96 11.03 -19.70
CA LEU A 114 6.70 10.46 -19.27
C LEU A 114 6.85 9.97 -17.83
N THR A 115 6.08 10.54 -16.91
CA THR A 115 6.12 10.22 -15.48
C THR A 115 4.83 9.57 -15.02
N GLY A 116 4.90 8.43 -14.35
CA GLY A 116 3.73 7.76 -13.80
C GLY A 116 3.15 8.57 -12.63
N ASP A 117 1.83 8.75 -12.65
CA ASP A 117 1.12 9.58 -11.69
C ASP A 117 1.32 9.06 -10.26
N ALA A 118 1.40 9.98 -9.29
CA ALA A 118 1.68 9.65 -7.90
C ALA A 118 0.61 8.75 -7.23
N THR A 119 -0.59 8.68 -7.81
CA THR A 119 -1.70 7.82 -7.35
C THR A 119 -1.63 6.40 -7.93
N ASN A 120 -0.67 6.11 -8.79
CA ASN A 120 -0.53 4.79 -9.41
C ASN A 120 -0.07 3.75 -8.39
N THR A 121 -0.51 2.51 -8.56
CA THR A 121 -0.15 1.41 -7.64
C THR A 121 1.25 0.89 -7.95
N TYR A 122 1.64 0.81 -9.23
CA TYR A 122 2.89 0.18 -9.65
C TYR A 122 3.90 1.15 -10.26
N THR A 123 3.43 2.23 -10.90
CA THR A 123 4.28 3.18 -11.65
C THR A 123 4.39 4.56 -11.01
N ALA A 124 3.95 4.74 -9.76
CA ALA A 124 4.07 6.01 -9.08
C ALA A 124 5.54 6.47 -9.03
N GLY A 125 5.82 7.62 -9.63
CA GLY A 125 7.18 8.17 -9.71
C GLY A 125 8.12 7.44 -10.68
N LEU A 126 7.62 6.49 -11.48
CA LEU A 126 8.39 5.92 -12.59
C LEU A 126 8.56 7.01 -13.66
N VAL A 127 9.81 7.25 -14.06
CA VAL A 127 10.16 8.25 -15.07
C VAL A 127 10.79 7.55 -16.27
N VAL A 128 10.27 7.81 -17.46
CA VAL A 128 10.77 7.26 -18.73
C VAL A 128 10.97 8.39 -19.72
N SER A 129 12.10 8.39 -20.43
CA SER A 129 12.34 9.31 -21.54
C SER A 129 11.98 8.63 -22.86
N SER A 130 11.12 9.26 -23.65
CA SER A 130 10.72 8.79 -24.98
C SER A 130 11.37 9.64 -26.07
N SER A 131 12.03 8.97 -27.01
CA SER A 131 12.57 9.55 -28.24
C SER A 131 11.75 9.18 -29.47
N LEU A 132 10.51 8.70 -29.27
CA LEU A 132 9.65 8.25 -30.37
C LEU A 132 9.19 9.43 -31.22
N THR A 133 9.20 9.24 -32.52
CA THR A 133 8.60 10.18 -33.49
C THR A 133 7.11 9.89 -33.65
N PRO A 134 6.29 10.85 -34.12
CA PRO A 134 4.86 10.62 -34.35
C PRO A 134 4.57 9.40 -35.25
N ALA A 135 5.45 9.09 -36.20
CA ALA A 135 5.32 7.93 -37.08
C ALA A 135 5.54 6.57 -36.37
N GLN A 136 6.16 6.58 -35.19
CA GLN A 136 6.44 5.38 -34.40
C GLN A 136 5.40 5.14 -33.30
N ILE A 137 4.48 6.09 -33.08
CA ILE A 137 3.39 5.94 -32.13
C ILE A 137 2.31 5.09 -32.79
N THR A 138 1.95 3.98 -32.16
CA THR A 138 0.90 3.07 -32.66
C THR A 138 -0.20 2.92 -31.62
N SER A 139 -1.17 2.04 -31.85
CA SER A 139 -2.21 1.72 -30.86
C SER A 139 -1.80 0.60 -29.88
N THR A 140 -0.58 0.08 -30.00
CA THR A 140 -0.02 -0.98 -29.16
C THR A 140 1.13 -0.46 -28.31
N PRO A 141 1.36 -1.00 -27.10
CA PRO A 141 2.47 -0.57 -26.24
C PRO A 141 3.81 -0.55 -26.99
N GLU A 142 4.46 0.61 -27.01
CA GLU A 142 5.61 0.90 -27.87
C GLU A 142 6.94 0.37 -27.31
N GLY A 143 6.94 -0.12 -26.08
CA GLY A 143 8.11 -0.71 -25.45
C GLY A 143 7.76 -1.53 -24.20
N SER A 144 8.57 -2.54 -23.92
CA SER A 144 8.55 -3.24 -22.64
C SER A 144 9.67 -2.71 -21.74
N ILE A 145 9.32 -2.38 -20.51
CA ILE A 145 10.26 -1.88 -19.51
C ILE A 145 10.29 -2.87 -18.37
N THR A 146 11.47 -3.44 -18.09
CA THR A 146 11.68 -4.28 -16.92
C THR A 146 12.37 -3.45 -15.85
N VAL A 147 11.62 -3.07 -14.81
CA VAL A 147 12.17 -2.37 -13.65
C VAL A 147 12.52 -3.41 -12.59
N THR A 148 13.81 -3.59 -12.33
CA THR A 148 14.26 -4.42 -11.20
C THR A 148 14.32 -3.53 -9.95
N GLN A 149 13.36 -3.68 -9.04
CA GLN A 149 13.41 -2.99 -7.75
C GLN A 149 14.57 -3.55 -6.93
N GLY A 150 15.42 -2.66 -6.41
CA GLY A 150 16.54 -3.02 -5.55
C GLY A 150 16.09 -3.70 -4.25
N ILE A 151 17.04 -4.40 -3.61
CA ILE A 151 16.79 -5.24 -2.42
C ILE A 151 16.10 -4.46 -1.29
N ALA A 152 16.41 -3.17 -1.12
CA ALA A 152 15.81 -2.31 -0.09
C ALA A 152 14.31 -2.05 -0.31
N ALA A 153 13.87 -1.91 -1.56
CA ALA A 153 12.45 -1.73 -1.89
C ALA A 153 11.67 -3.03 -1.69
N GLN A 154 12.28 -4.17 -2.03
CA GLN A 154 11.73 -5.50 -1.72
C GLN A 154 11.63 -5.71 -0.20
N LEU A 155 12.64 -5.29 0.56
CA LEU A 155 12.64 -5.35 2.02
C LEU A 155 11.51 -4.50 2.61
N ASN A 156 11.27 -3.30 2.08
CA ASN A 156 10.17 -2.43 2.53
C ASN A 156 8.80 -3.08 2.31
N ASN A 157 8.59 -3.71 1.14
CA ASN A 157 7.35 -4.44 0.85
C ASN A 157 7.14 -5.65 1.79
N VAL A 158 8.19 -6.41 2.07
CA VAL A 158 8.13 -7.53 3.04
C VAL A 158 7.87 -7.02 4.46
N LEU A 159 8.56 -5.95 4.88
CA LEU A 159 8.34 -5.34 6.19
C LEU A 159 6.91 -4.80 6.33
N ASN A 160 6.35 -4.17 5.28
CA ASN A 160 4.95 -3.72 5.29
C ASN A 160 3.97 -4.90 5.37
N GLN A 161 4.20 -6.00 4.66
CA GLN A 161 3.37 -7.21 4.78
C GLN A 161 3.49 -7.87 6.16
N MET A 162 4.66 -7.84 6.79
CA MET A 162 4.86 -8.40 8.12
C MET A 162 4.27 -7.53 9.23
N LEU A 163 4.32 -6.20 9.07
CA LEU A 163 3.88 -5.19 10.03
C LEU A 163 2.44 -4.70 9.79
N ASP A 164 1.74 -5.26 8.80
CA ASP A 164 0.36 -4.89 8.51
C ASP A 164 -0.52 -5.06 9.78
N PRO A 165 -1.21 -3.99 10.22
CA PRO A 165 -1.93 -3.98 11.49
C PRO A 165 -3.19 -4.88 11.49
N VAL A 166 -3.64 -5.34 10.32
CA VAL A 166 -4.85 -6.17 10.16
C VAL A 166 -4.50 -7.63 9.90
N SER A 167 -3.49 -7.87 9.05
CA SER A 167 -3.16 -9.20 8.52
C SER A 167 -1.69 -9.60 8.65
N GLY A 168 -0.87 -8.72 9.23
CA GLY A 168 0.56 -8.97 9.41
C GLY A 168 0.83 -10.16 10.32
N GLN A 169 1.91 -10.90 10.05
CA GLN A 169 2.31 -12.07 10.85
C GLN A 169 2.49 -11.73 12.33
N LEU A 170 2.94 -10.51 12.64
CA LEU A 170 3.10 -10.05 14.02
C LEU A 170 1.75 -9.92 14.74
N THR A 171 0.74 -9.38 14.06
CA THR A 171 -0.64 -9.27 14.57
C THR A 171 -1.25 -10.65 14.79
N VAL A 172 -1.03 -11.60 13.88
CA VAL A 172 -1.50 -12.99 14.02
C VAL A 172 -0.87 -13.68 15.23
N LEU A 173 0.44 -13.48 15.46
CA LEU A 173 1.12 -14.01 16.63
C LEU A 173 0.57 -13.40 17.92
N GLN A 174 0.35 -12.08 17.94
CA GLN A 174 -0.24 -11.38 19.08
C GLN A 174 -1.66 -11.90 19.38
N GLN A 175 -2.49 -12.11 18.36
CA GLN A 175 -3.83 -12.68 18.52
C GLN A 175 -3.78 -14.12 19.07
N SER A 176 -2.82 -14.93 18.61
CA SER A 176 -2.61 -16.30 19.11
C SER A 176 -2.21 -16.31 20.58
N LEU A 177 -1.25 -15.46 20.98
CA LEU A 177 -0.84 -15.30 22.38
C LEU A 177 -1.99 -14.81 23.26
N GLN A 178 -2.79 -13.85 22.77
CA GLN A 178 -3.97 -13.36 23.49
C GLN A 178 -5.02 -14.47 23.68
N THR A 179 -5.23 -15.30 22.66
CA THR A 179 -6.13 -16.46 22.73
C THR A 179 -5.61 -17.49 23.72
N GLN A 180 -4.30 -17.78 23.72
CA GLN A 180 -3.68 -18.69 24.66
C GLN A 180 -3.78 -18.17 26.11
N ALA A 181 -3.52 -16.88 26.34
CA ALA A 181 -3.70 -16.24 27.64
C ALA A 181 -5.15 -16.32 28.12
N SER A 182 -6.13 -16.09 27.23
CA SER A 182 -7.56 -16.23 27.52
C SER A 182 -7.94 -17.66 27.93
N ASN A 183 -7.47 -18.67 27.18
CA ASN A 183 -7.72 -20.07 27.49
C ASN A 183 -7.11 -20.51 28.83
N ILE A 184 -5.91 -19.98 29.16
CA ILE A 184 -5.29 -20.19 30.46
C ILE A 184 -6.14 -19.55 31.56
N GLY A 185 -6.58 -18.31 31.38
CA GLY A 185 -7.47 -17.62 32.32
C GLY A 185 -8.76 -18.40 32.59
N GLN A 186 -9.42 -18.90 31.54
CA GLN A 186 -10.62 -19.75 31.68
C GLN A 186 -10.32 -21.07 32.40
N SER A 187 -9.14 -21.63 32.22
CA SER A 187 -8.72 -22.86 32.90
C SER A 187 -8.47 -22.63 34.39
N ILE A 188 -7.88 -21.48 34.76
CA ILE A 188 -7.74 -21.05 36.15
C ILE A 188 -9.11 -20.89 36.80
N THR A 189 -10.06 -20.22 36.14
CA THR A 189 -11.42 -20.04 36.66
C THR A 189 -12.12 -21.38 36.93
N ARG A 190 -12.01 -22.34 35.99
CA ARG A 190 -12.58 -23.69 36.17
C ARG A 190 -11.93 -24.44 37.34
N LEU A 191 -10.61 -24.33 37.50
CA LEU A 191 -9.88 -24.93 38.63
C LEU A 191 -10.34 -24.33 39.97
N GLN A 192 -10.49 -23.01 40.05
CA GLN A 192 -10.98 -22.33 41.25
C GLN A 192 -12.40 -22.79 41.63
N GLN A 193 -13.30 -22.90 40.66
CA GLN A 193 -14.65 -23.43 40.89
C GLN A 193 -14.63 -24.88 41.37
N SER A 194 -13.79 -25.73 40.77
CA SER A 194 -13.65 -27.13 41.19
C SER A 194 -13.11 -27.26 42.61
N MET A 195 -12.13 -26.44 43.00
CA MET A 195 -11.62 -26.42 44.38
C MET A 195 -12.68 -25.96 45.37
N GLN A 196 -13.49 -24.95 45.03
CA GLN A 196 -14.62 -24.51 45.88
C GLN A 196 -15.67 -25.60 46.07
N LEU A 197 -16.00 -26.34 45.01
CA LEU A 197 -16.93 -27.47 45.09
C LEU A 197 -16.38 -28.58 45.99
N GLN A 198 -15.11 -28.95 45.82
CA GLN A 198 -14.46 -29.95 46.68
C GLN A 198 -14.43 -29.51 48.15
N GLN A 199 -14.09 -28.25 48.42
CA GLN A 199 -14.12 -27.71 49.78
C GLN A 199 -15.52 -27.79 50.41
N THR A 200 -16.55 -27.44 49.63
CA THR A 200 -17.95 -27.50 50.08
C THR A 200 -18.38 -28.94 50.37
N GLN A 201 -17.99 -29.88 49.50
CA GLN A 201 -18.29 -31.30 49.68
C GLN A 201 -17.59 -31.88 50.92
N LEU A 202 -16.29 -31.59 51.10
CA LEU A 202 -15.54 -32.04 52.27
C LEU A 202 -16.14 -31.49 53.58
N LEU A 203 -16.61 -30.23 53.58
CA LEU A 203 -17.31 -29.67 54.74
C LEU A 203 -18.65 -30.39 55.02
N GLN A 204 -19.43 -30.71 53.99
CA GLN A 204 -20.66 -31.49 54.16
C GLN A 204 -20.39 -32.89 54.70
N GLU A 205 -19.39 -33.59 54.15
CA GLU A 205 -18.98 -34.91 54.63
C GLU A 205 -18.52 -34.85 56.09
N PHE A 206 -17.76 -33.82 56.48
CA PHE A 206 -17.35 -33.60 57.86
C PHE A 206 -18.55 -33.40 58.80
N VAL A 207 -19.50 -32.55 58.45
CA VAL A 207 -20.73 -32.32 59.26
C VAL A 207 -21.56 -33.60 59.36
N GLN A 208 -21.66 -34.39 58.29
CA GLN A 208 -22.38 -35.66 58.32
C GLN A 208 -21.68 -36.68 59.22
N MET A 209 -20.34 -36.71 59.20
CA MET A 209 -19.56 -37.55 60.11
C MET A 209 -19.70 -37.12 61.57
N GLU A 210 -19.72 -35.81 61.87
CA GLU A 210 -19.99 -35.30 63.22
C GLU A 210 -21.38 -35.71 63.73
N SER A 211 -22.40 -35.62 62.86
CA SER A 211 -23.75 -36.06 63.18
C SER A 211 -23.82 -37.57 63.44
N ASN A 212 -23.17 -38.37 62.60
CA ASN A 212 -23.10 -39.82 62.78
C ASN A 212 -22.34 -40.19 64.06
N LEU A 213 -21.26 -39.48 64.40
CA LEU A 213 -20.52 -39.69 65.65
C LEU A 213 -21.38 -39.35 66.86
N ALA A 214 -22.11 -38.24 66.84
CA ALA A 214 -23.06 -37.87 67.88
C ALA A 214 -24.15 -38.92 68.06
N ALA A 215 -24.67 -39.48 66.96
CA ALA A 215 -25.65 -40.58 66.99
C ALA A 215 -25.07 -41.86 67.58
N ILE A 216 -23.83 -42.24 67.22
CA ILE A 216 -23.11 -43.39 67.80
C ILE A 216 -22.89 -43.17 69.29
N GLN A 217 -22.51 -41.96 69.73
CA GLN A 217 -22.27 -41.65 71.13
C GLN A 217 -23.57 -41.68 71.94
N SER A 218 -24.68 -41.18 71.37
CA SER A 218 -26.02 -41.33 71.95
C SER A 218 -26.46 -42.80 72.02
N ALA A 219 -26.20 -43.59 71.00
CA ALA A 219 -26.50 -45.02 70.98
C ALA A 219 -25.67 -45.80 72.00
N SER A 220 -24.38 -45.48 72.16
CA SER A 220 -23.50 -46.04 73.18
C SER A 220 -24.01 -45.72 74.59
N ASN A 221 -24.45 -44.48 74.83
CA ASN A 221 -25.06 -44.10 76.11
C ASN A 221 -26.37 -44.86 76.38
N ALA A 222 -27.22 -45.05 75.37
CA ALA A 222 -28.47 -45.81 75.49
C ALA A 222 -28.24 -47.30 75.75
N LEU A 223 -27.23 -47.89 75.09
CA LEU A 223 -26.79 -49.27 75.32
C LEU A 223 -26.19 -49.43 76.72
N GLY A 224 -25.38 -48.46 77.18
CA GLY A 224 -24.88 -48.41 78.54
C GLY A 224 -26.02 -48.39 79.57
N ALA A 225 -27.01 -47.51 79.37
CA ALA A 225 -28.19 -47.39 80.24
C ALA A 225 -29.04 -48.67 80.27
N SER A 226 -29.23 -49.32 79.12
CA SER A 226 -29.97 -50.58 78.99
C SER A 226 -29.23 -51.76 79.65
N LEU A 227 -27.91 -51.81 79.52
CA LEU A 227 -27.08 -52.82 80.17
C LEU A 227 -27.09 -52.63 81.70
N THR A 228 -26.99 -51.40 82.19
CA THR A 228 -27.16 -51.12 83.63
C THR A 228 -28.58 -51.48 84.11
N GLY A 229 -29.61 -51.20 83.31
CA GLY A 229 -30.99 -51.59 83.59
C GLY A 229 -31.18 -53.11 83.67
N PHE A 230 -30.50 -53.88 82.82
CA PHE A 230 -30.50 -55.33 82.89
C PHE A 230 -29.76 -55.88 84.12
N THR A 231 -28.63 -55.27 84.50
CA THR A 231 -27.89 -55.66 85.73
C THR A 231 -28.63 -55.31 87.03
N SER A 232 -29.47 -54.25 87.02
CA SER A 232 -30.35 -53.92 88.15
C SER A 232 -31.61 -54.79 88.20
N THR A 233 -32.07 -55.33 87.06
CA THR A 233 -33.26 -56.20 87.00
C THR A 233 -32.95 -57.64 87.39
N SER A 234 -31.72 -58.13 87.22
CA SER A 234 -31.30 -59.46 87.72
C SER A 234 -31.02 -59.48 89.23
N SER A 235 -30.98 -58.33 89.90
CA SER A 235 -30.71 -58.21 91.34
C SER A 235 -31.90 -57.74 92.18
N GLY A 236 -33.07 -57.45 91.58
CA GLY A 236 -34.21 -56.85 92.26
C GLY A 236 -35.56 -57.51 92.00
N SER A 237 -36.12 -58.09 93.06
CA SER A 237 -37.56 -58.38 93.30
C SER A 237 -38.10 -59.78 92.98
N SER A 238 -37.84 -60.66 93.95
CA SER A 238 -38.80 -61.65 94.45
C SER A 238 -39.88 -60.98 95.33
N GLY A 239 -41.13 -61.40 95.15
CA GLY A 239 -42.27 -61.20 96.08
C GLY A 239 -43.03 -59.88 95.92
N SER A 240 -44.34 -59.76 96.20
CA SER A 240 -45.38 -60.68 96.68
C SER A 240 -46.69 -59.87 96.76
N GLY A 241 -47.85 -60.52 96.56
CA GLY A 241 -49.16 -60.15 97.15
C GLY A 241 -49.91 -58.96 96.54
N SER A 242 -51.02 -59.15 95.82
CA SER A 242 -52.39 -59.37 96.33
C SER A 242 -53.03 -58.19 97.08
N ASN A 243 -54.06 -57.57 96.47
CA ASN A 243 -55.48 -57.68 96.89
C ASN A 243 -56.30 -56.37 96.79
N GLY A 244 -57.55 -56.49 96.32
CA GLY A 244 -58.71 -55.65 96.68
C GLY A 244 -59.14 -54.58 95.65
N THR A 245 -60.28 -54.76 94.93
CA THR A 245 -61.67 -54.29 95.26
C THR A 245 -61.79 -52.75 95.31
N THR A 246 -62.74 -52.03 94.68
CA THR A 246 -64.17 -52.26 94.40
C THR A 246 -64.73 -51.10 93.54
N LEU A 247 -65.64 -51.46 92.61
CA LEU A 247 -66.95 -50.87 92.23
C LEU A 247 -67.19 -49.34 92.17
N GLY A 248 -67.82 -48.94 91.06
CA GLY A 248 -68.49 -47.66 90.81
C GLY A 248 -68.70 -47.44 89.32
#